data_AF-A0A7C2YB93-F1
#
_entry.id   AF-A0A7C2YB93-F1
#
_cell.length_a   1.000
_cell.length_b   1.000
_cell.length_c   1.000
_cell.angle_alpha   90.00
_cell.angle_beta   90.00
_cell.angle_gamma   90.00
#
_symmetry.space_group_name_H-M   'P 1'
#
loop_
_entity.id
_entity.type
_entity.pdbx_description
1 polymer ?
#
loop_
_entity_poly.entity_id
_entity_poly.type
_entity_poly.pdbx_seq_one_letter_code
_entity_poly.pdbx_strand_id
1 'polypeptide(L)'
;MAAERLGALVRRLGPPCDVHHAVWDGGVGNTGEVWVEDEGRTLWLAKVLKSPIVSPPNPKARLARPASPADRSAHQACAAEADRLRRLAQEQAARLSLPMRFLDG
;
A
#
# COMPACT_ATOMS: atom_id res chain seq x y z
N MET A 1 31.87 -9.98 -5.15
CA MET A 1 30.79 -9.85 -6.14
C MET A 1 29.62 -9.18 -5.43
N ALA A 2 29.10 -8.06 -5.94
CA ALA A 2 27.91 -7.44 -5.36
C ALA A 2 26.72 -8.36 -5.63
N ALA A 3 25.97 -8.74 -4.60
CA ALA A 3 24.74 -9.50 -4.78
C ALA A 3 23.78 -8.68 -5.66
N GLU A 4 23.31 -9.24 -6.77
CA GLU A 4 22.31 -8.57 -7.61
C GLU A 4 21.06 -8.31 -6.78
N ARG A 5 20.75 -7.03 -6.56
CA ARG A 5 19.56 -6.64 -5.80
C ARG A 5 18.36 -6.75 -6.71
N LEU A 6 17.49 -7.71 -6.45
CA LEU A 6 16.23 -7.85 -7.15
C LEU A 6 15.18 -6.94 -6.51
N GLY A 7 14.22 -6.49 -7.32
CA GLY A 7 13.05 -5.78 -6.84
C GLY A 7 11.82 -5.97 -7.73
N ALA A 8 10.83 -5.12 -7.49
CA ALA A 8 9.61 -5.04 -8.24
C ALA A 8 9.11 -3.59 -8.32
N LEU A 9 8.33 -3.28 -9.35
CA LEU A 9 7.50 -2.10 -9.38
C LEU A 9 6.18 -2.46 -8.71
N VAL A 10 5.78 -1.71 -7.71
CA VAL A 10 4.58 -1.99 -6.91
C VAL A 10 3.67 -0.78 -6.84
N ARG A 11 2.40 -1.01 -6.50
CA ARG A 11 1.41 0.02 -6.19
C ARG A 11 0.79 -0.22 -4.83
N ARG A 12 0.81 0.76 -3.92
CA ARG A 12 0.15 0.64 -2.61
C ARG A 12 -1.36 0.49 -2.75
N LEU A 13 -1.92 -0.31 -1.86
CA LEU A 13 -3.35 -0.47 -1.67
C LEU A 13 -3.75 0.45 -0.51
N GLY A 14 -4.39 1.56 -0.87
CA GLY A 14 -4.82 2.60 0.06
C GLY A 14 -4.04 3.91 -0.13
N PRO A 15 -4.55 5.03 0.42
CA PRO A 15 -3.91 6.33 0.25
C PRO A 15 -2.58 6.44 1.02
N PRO A 16 -1.54 7.04 0.42
CA PRO A 16 -1.46 7.41 -0.99
C PRO A 16 -1.27 6.17 -1.88
N CYS A 17 -2.03 6.08 -2.98
CA CYS A 17 -1.93 5.00 -3.98
C CYS A 17 -0.67 5.13 -4.86
N ASP A 18 0.49 5.29 -4.24
CA ASP A 18 1.76 5.52 -4.93
C ASP A 18 2.28 4.29 -5.67
N VAL A 19 3.09 4.56 -6.68
CA VAL A 19 3.81 3.56 -7.47
C VAL A 19 5.30 3.79 -7.31
N HIS A 20 6.04 2.77 -6.87
CA HIS A 20 7.47 2.86 -6.62
C HIS A 20 8.18 1.52 -6.74
N HIS A 21 9.51 1.57 -6.68
CA HIS A 21 10.33 0.38 -6.61
C HIS A 21 10.47 -0.10 -5.16
N ALA A 22 10.30 -1.40 -4.98
CA ALA A 22 10.56 -2.09 -3.72
C ALA A 22 11.55 -3.23 -3.95
N VAL A 23 12.37 -3.54 -2.95
CA VAL A 23 13.41 -4.58 -3.02
C VAL A 23 12.99 -5.86 -2.32
N TRP A 24 13.59 -6.98 -2.76
CA TRP A 24 13.50 -8.27 -2.12
C TRP A 24 14.70 -8.50 -1.20
N ASP A 25 14.46 -9.05 0.00
CA ASP A 25 15.51 -9.67 0.83
C ASP A 25 15.54 -11.21 0.63
N GLY A 26 14.91 -11.71 -0.44
CA GLY A 26 14.78 -13.16 -0.71
C GLY A 26 13.97 -13.50 -1.97
N GLY A 27 12.81 -14.14 -1.78
CA GLY A 27 11.98 -14.71 -2.86
C GLY A 27 11.29 -13.67 -3.73
N VAL A 28 11.11 -13.98 -5.02
CA VAL A 28 10.51 -13.09 -6.04
C VAL A 28 9.01 -13.35 -6.15
N GLY A 29 8.20 -12.33 -5.95
CA GLY A 29 6.75 -12.36 -6.17
C GLY A 29 6.37 -12.16 -7.63
N ASN A 30 5.24 -12.74 -8.01
CA ASN A 30 4.70 -12.66 -9.36
C ASN A 30 3.89 -11.37 -9.57
N THR A 31 3.84 -10.90 -10.82
CA THR A 31 2.95 -9.80 -11.20
C THR A 31 1.50 -10.10 -10.82
N GLY A 32 0.82 -9.13 -10.20
CA GLY A 32 -0.56 -9.25 -9.74
C GLY A 32 -0.71 -9.69 -8.29
N GLU A 33 0.32 -10.29 -7.69
CA GLU A 33 0.30 -10.64 -6.27
C GLU A 33 0.25 -9.41 -5.37
N VAL A 34 -0.28 -9.58 -4.16
CA VAL A 34 -0.24 -8.54 -3.13
C VAL A 34 0.72 -9.00 -2.06
N TRP A 35 1.59 -8.08 -1.66
CA TRP A 35 2.67 -8.30 -0.71
C TRP A 35 2.54 -7.30 0.44
N VAL A 36 3.08 -7.70 1.59
CA VAL A 36 3.34 -6.77 2.70
C VAL A 36 4.62 -6.04 2.40
N GLU A 37 4.50 -4.73 2.29
CA GLU A 37 5.60 -3.79 2.12
C GLU A 37 5.96 -3.16 3.46
N ASP A 38 7.25 -3.10 3.74
CA ASP A 38 7.83 -2.53 4.95
C ASP A 38 8.67 -1.29 4.58
N GLU A 39 8.24 -0.13 5.09
CA GLU A 39 8.92 1.16 4.98
C GLU A 39 9.60 1.56 6.32
N GLY A 40 9.87 0.59 7.18
CA GLY A 40 10.58 0.74 8.46
C GLY A 40 9.72 1.21 9.63
N ARG A 41 8.75 2.11 9.39
CA ARG A 41 7.81 2.59 10.42
C ARG A 41 6.38 2.14 10.21
N THR A 42 6.05 1.76 8.99
CA THR A 42 4.69 1.45 8.58
C THR A 42 4.70 0.27 7.64
N LEU A 43 3.72 -0.61 7.82
CA LEU A 43 3.46 -1.72 6.93
C LEU A 43 2.32 -1.34 5.99
N TRP A 44 2.53 -1.62 4.72
CA TRP A 44 1.57 -1.38 3.66
C TRP A 44 1.22 -2.70 2.97
N LEU A 45 0.05 -2.73 2.33
CA LEU A 45 -0.20 -3.72 1.28
C LEU A 45 0.13 -3.09 -0.06
N ALA A 46 0.88 -3.80 -0.90
CA ALA A 46 1.22 -3.33 -2.23
C ALA A 46 1.00 -4.43 -3.26
N LYS A 47 0.41 -4.08 -4.41
CA LYS A 47 0.24 -4.96 -5.56
C LYS A 47 1.48 -4.89 -6.45
N VAL A 48 2.04 -6.05 -6.78
CA VAL A 48 3.15 -6.17 -7.73
C VAL A 48 2.64 -5.86 -9.13
N LEU A 49 3.23 -4.86 -9.78
CA LEU A 49 2.93 -4.47 -11.16
C LEU A 49 3.91 -5.08 -12.17
N LYS A 50 5.18 -5.19 -11.79
CA LYS A 50 6.24 -5.76 -12.63
C LYS A 50 7.32 -6.40 -11.76
N SER A 51 7.69 -7.64 -12.08
CA SER A 51 8.71 -8.44 -11.39
C SER A 51 9.26 -9.54 -12.32
N PRO A 52 10.55 -9.94 -12.21
CA PRO A 52 11.59 -9.29 -11.42
C PRO A 52 12.13 -8.02 -12.10
N ILE A 53 12.62 -7.07 -11.30
CA ILE A 53 13.43 -5.94 -11.75
C ILE A 53 14.84 -6.12 -11.19
N VAL A 54 15.83 -6.20 -12.08
CA VAL A 54 17.24 -6.27 -11.70
C VAL A 54 17.73 -4.86 -11.39
N SER A 55 18.37 -4.68 -10.23
CA SER A 55 18.93 -3.40 -9.76
C SER A 55 17.91 -2.26 -9.80
N PRO A 56 16.79 -2.36 -9.06
CA PRO A 56 15.75 -1.34 -9.06
C PRO A 56 16.31 0.03 -8.62
N PRO A 57 16.05 1.11 -9.37
CA PRO A 57 16.55 2.43 -9.02
C PRO A 57 15.80 3.00 -7.81
N ASN A 58 16.54 3.53 -6.83
CA ASN A 58 16.01 4.24 -5.65
C ASN A 58 14.83 3.52 -4.96
N PRO A 59 15.04 2.29 -4.45
CA PRO A 59 13.97 1.55 -3.80
C PRO A 59 13.52 2.26 -2.52
N LYS A 60 12.21 2.47 -2.39
CA LYS A 60 11.63 3.17 -1.23
C LYS A 60 11.34 2.25 -0.05
N ALA A 61 11.07 0.98 -0.33
CA ALA A 61 10.60 0.03 0.65
C ALA A 61 11.06 -1.39 0.33
N ARG A 62 10.79 -2.30 1.26
CA ARG A 62 11.09 -3.73 1.13
C ARG A 62 9.81 -4.54 1.05
N LEU A 63 9.74 -5.51 0.15
CA LEU A 63 8.69 -6.53 0.15
C LEU A 63 9.08 -7.64 1.12
N ALA A 64 8.38 -7.70 2.26
CA ALA A 64 8.74 -8.58 3.38
C ALA A 64 8.21 -10.01 3.19
N ARG A 65 6.95 -10.15 2.78
CA ARG A 65 6.28 -11.45 2.56
C ARG A 65 5.01 -11.30 1.72
N PRO A 66 4.51 -12.36 1.06
CA PRO A 66 3.19 -12.33 0.44
C PRO A 66 2.11 -11.94 1.46
N ALA A 67 1.10 -11.20 1.01
CA ALA A 67 -0.02 -10.82 1.86
C ALA A 67 -0.91 -12.04 2.12
N SER A 68 -1.07 -12.37 3.39
CA SER A 68 -1.98 -13.42 3.85
C SER A 68 -3.44 -13.00 3.67
N PRO A 69 -4.39 -13.96 3.69
CA PRO A 69 -5.81 -13.62 3.73
C PRO A 69 -6.16 -12.66 4.88
N ALA A 70 -5.54 -12.84 6.06
CA ALA A 70 -5.78 -11.98 7.21
C ALA A 70 -5.35 -10.53 6.97
N ASP A 71 -4.20 -10.29 6.31
CA ASP A 71 -3.76 -8.92 5.99
C ASP A 71 -4.76 -8.24 5.05
N ARG A 72 -5.27 -8.98 4.05
CA ARG A 72 -6.25 -8.47 3.09
C ARG A 72 -7.57 -8.14 3.77
N SER A 73 -8.05 -9.02 4.65
CA SER A 73 -9.27 -8.78 5.44
C SER A 73 -9.12 -7.58 6.37
N ALA A 74 -7.97 -7.44 7.05
CA ALA A 74 -7.69 -6.29 7.91
C ALA A 74 -7.67 -4.97 7.11
N HIS A 75 -7.05 -4.97 5.94
CA HIS A 75 -7.05 -3.81 5.05
C HIS A 75 -8.47 -3.43 4.59
N GLN A 76 -9.27 -4.41 4.18
CA GLN A 76 -10.67 -4.18 3.78
C GLN A 76 -11.52 -3.64 4.93
N ALA A 77 -11.36 -4.18 6.14
CA ALA A 77 -12.06 -3.70 7.33
C ALA A 77 -11.66 -2.26 7.67
N CYS A 78 -10.36 -1.93 7.58
CA CYS A 78 -9.86 -0.58 7.80
C CYS A 78 -10.40 0.41 6.76
N ALA A 79 -10.45 0.02 5.48
CA ALA A 79 -11.03 0.85 4.42
C ALA A 79 -12.52 1.12 4.66
N ALA A 80 -13.29 0.10 5.03
CA ALA A 80 -14.71 0.24 5.36
C ALA A 80 -14.93 1.15 6.57
N GLU A 81 -14.08 1.05 7.60
CA GLU A 81 -14.15 1.91 8.78
C GLU A 81 -13.78 3.36 8.46
N ALA A 82 -12.75 3.58 7.65
CA ALA A 82 -12.37 4.92 7.20
C ALA A 82 -13.51 5.58 6.41
N ASP A 83 -14.19 4.83 5.54
CA ASP A 83 -15.37 5.31 4.82
C ASP A 83 -16.54 5.62 5.76
N ARG A 84 -16.78 4.78 6.78
CA ARG A 84 -17.81 5.04 7.80
C ARG A 84 -17.53 6.33 8.56
N LEU A 85 -16.30 6.51 9.04
CA LEU A 85 -15.87 7.71 9.77
C LEU A 85 -15.96 8.97 8.90
N ARG A 86 -15.61 8.87 7.62
CA ARG A 86 -15.76 9.96 6.65
C ARG A 86 -17.21 10.41 6.51
N ARG A 87 -18.15 9.46 6.36
CA ARG A 87 -19.59 9.78 6.27
C ARG A 87 -20.11 10.45 7.54
N LEU A 88 -19.73 9.94 8.72
CA LEU A 88 -20.11 10.56 9.99
C LEU A 88 -19.57 11.99 10.13
N ALA A 89 -18.33 12.22 9.71
CA ALA A 89 -17.75 13.56 9.71
C ALA A 89 -18.48 14.51 8.74
N GLN A 90 -18.87 14.02 7.55
CA GLN A 90 -19.67 14.77 6.59
C GLN A 90 -21.04 15.16 7.15
N GLU A 91 -21.76 14.21 7.75
CA GLU A 91 -23.06 14.43 8.38
C GLU A 91 -22.97 15.45 9.51
N GLN A 92 -21.94 15.33 10.37
CA GLN A 92 -21.72 16.25 11.47
C GLN A 92 -21.35 17.66 10.98
N ALA A 93 -20.53 17.78 9.95
CA ALA A 93 -20.19 19.07 9.35
C ALA A 93 -21.41 19.76 8.74
N ALA A 94 -22.28 19.00 8.04
CA ALA A 94 -23.53 19.50 7.50
C ALA A 94 -24.48 19.98 8.61
N ARG A 95 -24.64 19.21 9.69
CA ARG A 95 -25.44 19.59 10.86
C ARG A 95 -24.96 20.89 11.51
N LEU A 96 -23.65 21.12 11.51
CA LEU A 96 -23.03 22.32 12.07
C LEU A 96 -22.88 23.47 11.05
N SER A 97 -23.35 23.29 9.80
CA SER A 97 -23.19 24.27 8.72
C SER A 97 -21.75 24.74 8.52
N LEU A 98 -20.79 23.84 8.72
CA LEU A 98 -19.37 24.16 8.53
C LEU A 98 -19.09 24.32 7.03
N PRO A 99 -18.34 25.36 6.60
CA PRO A 99 -17.98 25.58 5.20
C PRO A 99 -16.83 24.65 4.77
N MET A 100 -16.96 23.35 5.04
CA MET A 100 -15.94 22.35 4.74
C MET A 100 -16.34 21.54 3.51
N ARG A 101 -15.35 21.23 2.66
CA ARG A 101 -15.49 20.31 1.55
C ARG A 101 -14.66 19.07 1.82
N PHE A 102 -15.30 17.92 1.86
CA PHE A 102 -14.61 16.64 1.95
C PHE A 102 -14.14 16.27 0.54
N LEU A 103 -12.85 15.97 0.39
CA LEU A 103 -12.28 15.51 -0.87
C LEU A 103 -12.43 13.99 -0.95
N ASP A 104 -12.88 13.49 -2.10
CA ASP A 104 -12.80 12.07 -2.44
C ASP A 104 -11.37 11.80 -2.91
N GLY A 105 -10.67 10.90 -2.21
CA GLY A 105 -9.29 10.50 -2.51
C GLY A 105 -9.20 9.46 -3.62
#